data_AF-E0S310-F1
#
_entry.id   AF-E0S310-F1
#
_cell.length_a   1.000
_cell.length_b   1.000
_cell.length_c   1.000
_cell.angle_alpha   90.00
_cell.angle_beta   90.00
_cell.angle_gamma   90.00
#
_symmetry.space_group_name_H-M   'P 1'
#
loop_
_entity.id
_entity.type
_entity.pdbx_description
1 polymer ?
#
loop_
_entity_poly.entity_id
_entity_poly.type
_entity_poly.pdbx_seq_one_letter_code
_entity_poly.pdbx_strand_id
1 'polypeptide(L)' 'MRRTHMLTDEFKLIDNNGVVRSTKSRVEHIHWKFNEIKSEEDIVYPWKVVPTVAGAEFIITAETTMQDWREYAEYCWRLL' A
#
# COMPACT_ATOMS: atom_id res chain seq x y z
N MET A 1 -11.06 8.66 30.94
CA MET A 1 -11.54 7.85 29.80
C MET A 1 -10.45 7.83 28.73
N ARG A 2 -9.75 6.72 28.56
CA ARG A 2 -8.75 6.59 27.46
C ARG A 2 -9.54 6.47 26.16
N ARG A 3 -9.41 7.45 25.26
CA ARG A 3 -9.86 7.28 23.88
C ARG A 3 -9.00 6.18 23.29
N THR A 4 -9.58 5.00 23.07
CA THR A 4 -8.99 3.98 22.21
C THR A 4 -8.95 4.60 20.82
N HIS A 5 -7.86 5.29 20.47
CA HIS A 5 -7.62 5.67 19.09
C HIS A 5 -7.56 4.36 18.32
N MET A 6 -8.56 4.09 17.48
CA MET A 6 -8.41 3.09 16.42
C MET A 6 -7.16 3.53 15.64
N LEU A 7 -6.08 2.77 15.74
CA LEU A 7 -4.86 3.03 14.99
C LEU A 7 -5.17 2.74 13.53
N THR A 8 -5.63 3.75 12.78
CA THR A 8 -5.72 3.65 11.33
C THR A 8 -4.32 3.85 10.78
N ASP A 9 -3.79 2.82 10.14
CA ASP A 9 -2.48 2.90 9.50
C ASP A 9 -2.50 3.80 8.27
N GLU A 10 -1.35 4.39 7.95
CA GLU A 10 -1.12 5.12 6.71
C GLU A 10 -0.14 4.34 5.83
N PHE A 11 -0.60 4.04 4.62
CA PHE A 11 0.12 3.29 3.61
C PHE A 11 0.69 4.27 2.57
N LYS A 12 2.00 4.22 2.35
CA LYS A 12 2.70 5.04 1.35
C LYS A 12 3.00 4.20 0.12
N LEU A 13 2.59 4.63 -1.06
CA LEU A 13 3.00 4.06 -2.34
C LEU A 13 4.30 4.72 -2.78
N ILE A 14 5.35 3.92 -2.95
CA ILE A 14 6.70 4.36 -3.29
C ILE A 14 7.11 3.72 -4.61
N ASP A 15 7.59 4.53 -5.55
CA ASP A 15 8.10 4.04 -6.83
C ASP A 15 9.50 3.41 -6.75
N ASN A 16 9.99 2.91 -7.87
CA ASN A 16 11.31 2.27 -7.97
C ASN A 16 12.48 3.22 -7.69
N ASN A 17 12.26 4.54 -7.78
CA ASN A 17 13.26 5.56 -7.48
C ASN A 17 13.20 6.01 -6.01
N GLY A 18 12.28 5.46 -5.21
CA GLY A 18 12.08 5.84 -3.82
C GLY A 18 11.18 7.07 -3.63
N VAL A 19 10.49 7.54 -4.67
CA VAL A 19 9.59 8.70 -4.57
C VAL A 19 8.23 8.26 -4.06
N VAL A 20 7.70 8.99 -3.07
CA VAL A 20 6.33 8.79 -2.57
C VAL A 20 5.34 9.34 -3.60
N ARG A 21 4.57 8.45 -4.22
CA ARG A 21 3.56 8.79 -5.24
C ARG A 21 2.18 9.04 -4.63
N SER A 22 1.91 8.47 -3.45
CA SER A 22 0.63 8.64 -2.74
C SER A 22 0.71 8.15 -1.29
N THR A 23 -0.16 8.69 -0.44
CA THR A 23 -0.40 8.19 0.93
C THR A 23 -1.90 8.03 1.14
N LYS A 24 -2.34 6.89 1.70
CA LYS A 24 -3.76 6.60 2.00
C LYS A 24 -3.89 5.80 3.29
N SER A 25 -5.08 5.85 3.88
CA SER A 25 -5.41 5.10 5.10
C SER A 25 -5.90 3.66 4.87
N ARG A 26 -5.98 3.21 3.61
CA ARG A 26 -6.42 1.86 3.24
C ARG A 26 -5.59 1.33 2.09
N VAL A 27 -5.22 0.05 2.16
CA VAL A 27 -4.53 -0.68 1.08
C VAL A 27 -5.33 -0.64 -0.22
N GLU A 28 -6.65 -0.79 -0.16
CA GLU A 28 -7.54 -0.73 -1.33
C GLU A 28 -7.41 0.60 -2.09
N HIS A 29 -7.32 1.72 -1.38
CA HIS A 29 -7.14 3.04 -1.99
C HIS A 29 -5.74 3.24 -2.57
N ILE A 30 -4.72 2.58 -2.00
CA ILE A 30 -3.37 2.55 -2.60
C ILE A 30 -3.38 1.75 -3.89
N HIS A 31 -4.00 0.57 -3.90
CA HIS A 31 -4.13 -0.25 -5.09
C HIS A 31 -4.82 0.52 -6.22
N TRP A 32 -5.91 1.23 -5.93
CA TRP A 32 -6.58 2.08 -6.92
C TRP A 32 -5.67 3.16 -7.48
N LYS A 33 -4.92 3.86 -6.62
CA LYS A 33 -4.00 4.89 -7.09
C LYS A 33 -2.84 4.31 -7.91
N PHE A 34 -2.35 3.12 -7.56
CA PHE A 34 -1.35 2.43 -8.37
C PHE A 34 -1.89 2.11 -9.77
N ASN A 35 -3.14 1.61 -9.88
CA ASN A 35 -3.76 1.33 -11.18
C ASN A 35 -4.03 2.58 -12.01
N GLU A 36 -4.42 3.68 -11.37
CA GLU A 36 -4.57 4.99 -12.03
C GLU A 36 -3.24 5.41 -12.67
N ILE A 37 -2.14 5.39 -11.92
CA ILE A 37 -0.80 5.71 -12.45
C ILE A 37 -0.40 4.73 -13.55
N LYS A 38 -0.60 3.42 -13.36
CA LYS A 38 -0.29 2.40 -14.36
C LYS A 38 -1.08 2.56 -15.67
N SER A 39 -2.23 3.23 -15.63
CA SER A 39 -3.01 3.54 -16.83
C SER A 39 -2.50 4.77 -17.59
N GLU A 40 -1.68 5.60 -16.96
CA GLU A 40 -1.17 6.87 -17.50
C GLU A 40 0.33 6.83 -17.78
N GLU A 41 1.08 5.97 -17.08
CA GLU A 41 2.55 5.92 -17.08
C GLU A 41 3.05 4.47 -17.25
N ASP A 42 4.19 4.32 -17.92
CA ASP A 42 4.90 3.02 -17.98
C ASP A 42 5.54 2.72 -16.61
N ILE A 43 5.15 1.58 -16.02
CA ILE A 43 5.64 1.18 -14.71
C ILE A 43 6.99 0.47 -14.82
N VAL A 44 8.01 1.07 -14.21
CA VAL A 44 9.29 0.40 -13.92
C VAL A 44 9.21 -0.20 -12.51
N TYR A 45 9.17 -1.52 -12.44
CA TYR A 45 9.19 -2.27 -11.19
C TYR A 45 10.61 -2.37 -10.58
N PRO A 46 10.75 -2.67 -9.28
CA PRO A 46 9.70 -2.87 -8.27
C PRO A 46 9.19 -1.55 -7.68
N TRP A 47 7.92 -1.54 -7.30
CA TRP A 47 7.34 -0.50 -6.43
C TRP A 47 7.08 -1.10 -5.05
N LYS A 48 6.76 -0.28 -4.05
CA LYS A 48 6.37 -0.80 -2.74
C LYS A 48 5.31 0.00 -2.02
N VAL A 49 4.60 -0.66 -1.12
CA VAL A 49 3.71 -0.05 -0.15
C VAL A 49 4.34 -0.18 1.23
N VAL A 50 4.54 0.94 1.90
CA VAL A 50 5.12 0.98 3.25
C VAL A 50 4.04 1.45 4.23
N PRO A 51 3.62 0.62 5.19
CA PRO A 51 2.75 1.03 6.28
C PRO A 51 3.52 1.85 7.32
N THR A 52 2.81 2.69 8.06
CA THR A 52 3.38 3.52 9.13
C THR A 52 3.36 2.79 10.48
N VAL A 53 2.37 1.91 10.70
CA VAL A 53 2.14 1.22 11.99
C VAL A 53 2.35 -0.28 11.88
N ALA A 54 1.76 -0.95 10.89
CA ALA A 54 1.83 -2.41 10.73
C ALA A 54 3.25 -2.94 10.41
N GLY A 55 4.15 -2.07 9.95
CA GLY A 55 5.57 -2.34 9.74
C GLY A 55 5.94 -3.32 8.63
N ALA A 56 4.97 -3.97 7.98
CA ALA A 56 5.23 -4.93 6.90
C ALA A 56 5.15 -4.28 5.51
N GLU A 57 6.28 -4.18 4.81
CA GLU A 57 6.30 -3.66 3.44
C GLU A 57 5.68 -4.67 2.46
N PHE A 58 4.98 -4.16 1.45
CA PHE A 58 4.46 -4.95 0.32
C PHE A 58 5.16 -4.54 -0.96
N ILE A 59 5.90 -5.47 -1.59
CA ILE A 59 6.61 -5.22 -2.85
C ILE A 59 5.68 -5.54 -4.02
N ILE A 60 5.52 -4.58 -4.92
CA ILE A 60 4.74 -4.71 -6.14
C ILE A 60 5.71 -5.04 -7.28
N THR A 61 5.44 -6.13 -7.98
CA THR A 61 6.15 -6.62 -9.16
C THR A 61 5.22 -6.66 -10.36
N ALA A 62 5.76 -6.99 -11.55
CA ALA A 62 4.94 -7.20 -12.75
C ALA A 62 3.95 -8.37 -12.60
N GLU A 63 4.23 -9.30 -11.69
CA GLU A 63 3.44 -10.51 -11.44
C GLU A 63 2.42 -10.32 -10.32
N THR A 64 2.47 -9.19 -9.59
CA THR A 64 1.53 -8.90 -8.50
C THR A 64 0.10 -8.88 -9.02
N THR A 65 -0.72 -9.72 -8.41
CA THR A 65 -2.13 -9.94 -8.73
C THR A 65 -3.05 -9.24 -7.72
N MET A 66 -4.34 -9.17 -8.04
CA MET A 66 -5.36 -8.69 -7.11
C MET A 66 -5.47 -9.55 -5.84
N GLN A 67 -5.10 -10.82 -5.90
CA GLN A 67 -5.14 -11.71 -4.73
C GLN A 67 -4.06 -11.30 -3.71
N ASP A 68 -2.86 -10.96 -4.18
CA ASP A 68 -1.77 -10.49 -3.32
C ASP A 68 -2.16 -9.20 -2.56
N TRP A 69 -2.85 -8.28 -3.25
CA TRP A 69 -3.38 -7.06 -2.62
C TRP A 69 -4.40 -7.35 -1.52
N ARG A 70 -5.27 -8.36 -1.71
CA ARG A 70 -6.27 -8.76 -0.70
C ARG A 70 -5.59 -9.39 0.50
N GLU A 71 -4.65 -10.31 0.27
CA GLU A 71 -3.90 -10.97 1.33
C GLU A 71 -3.09 -9.97 2.16
N TYR A 72 -2.46 -9.00 1.50
CA TYR A 72 -1.75 -7.93 2.20
C TYR A 72 -2.68 -7.02 3.01
N ALA A 73 -3.86 -6.66 2.47
CA ALA A 73 -4.85 -5.87 3.19
C ALA A 73 -5.37 -6.61 4.44
N GLU A 74 -5.70 -7.89 4.32
CA GLU A 74 -6.12 -8.74 5.44
C GLU A 74 -5.02 -8.88 6.49
N TYR A 75 -3.78 -9.07 6.05
CA TYR A 75 -2.63 -9.16 6.94
C TYR A 75 -2.47 -7.86 7.75
N CYS A 76 -2.51 -6.69 7.10
CA CYS A 76 -2.41 -5.40 7.80
C CYS A 76 -3.58 -5.19 8.76
N TRP A 77 -4.80 -5.59 8.38
CA TRP A 77 -5.97 -5.50 9.25
C TRP A 77 -5.83 -6.34 10.53
N ARG A 78 -5.16 -7.51 10.46
CA ARG A 78 -4.92 -8.35 11.64
C ARG A 78 -3.88 -7.77 12.60
N LEU A 79 -3.06 -6.82 12.16
CA LEU A 79 -1.99 -6.20 12.96
C LEU A 79 -2.40 -4.91 13.68
N LEU A 80 -3.55 -4.32 13.32
CA LEU A 80 -4.07 -3.05 13.85
C LEU A 80 -5.21 -3.28 14.86
#